data_AF-A0A0M8V2D6-F1
#
_entry.id   AF-A0A0M8V2D6-F1
#
_cell.length_a   1.000
_cell.length_b   1.000
_cell.length_c   1.000
_cell.angle_alpha   90.00
_cell.angle_beta   90.00
_cell.angle_gamma   90.00
#
_symmetry.space_group_name_H-M   'P 1'
#
loop_
_entity.id
_entity.type
_entity.pdbx_description
1 polymer ?
#
loop_
_entity_poly.entity_id
_entity_poly.type
_entity_poly.pdbx_seq_one_letter_code
_entity_poly.pdbx_strand_id
1 'polypeptide(L)' 'ATFFGSLMNGANEVPVEGGPAVGDKDGHALALMRIQGNEVSYAFTFTGVQTPTLGHLHKGVKGVNGDVKIPFFTEKLEDG' A
#
# COMPACT_ATOMS: atom_id res chain seq x y z
N ALA A 1 7.62 1.65 -19.67
CA ALA A 1 7.25 1.31 -18.28
C ALA A 1 7.28 2.60 -17.47
N THR A 2 6.36 2.75 -16.52
CA THR A 2 6.29 3.89 -15.60
C THR A 2 6.67 3.41 -14.21
N PHE A 3 7.50 4.18 -13.51
CA PHE A 3 7.97 3.84 -12.17
C PHE A 3 7.37 4.79 -11.14
N PHE A 4 6.95 4.24 -10.01
CA PHE A 4 6.45 4.98 -8.86
C PHE A 4 7.24 4.56 -7.61
N GLY A 5 7.48 5.54 -6.75
CA GLY A 5 8.08 5.34 -5.43
C GLY A 5 7.24 6.05 -4.38
N SER A 6 6.99 5.39 -3.25
CA SER A 6 6.32 6.00 -2.11
C SER A 6 7.12 5.74 -0.84
N LEU A 7 7.39 6.81 -0.10
CA LEU A 7 7.79 6.72 1.30
C LEU A 7 6.52 6.78 2.15
N MET A 8 6.43 5.88 3.12
CA MET A 8 5.24 5.70 3.95
C MET A 8 5.65 5.72 5.42
N ASN A 9 4.80 6.29 6.26
CA ASN A 9 4.88 6.23 7.71
C ASN A 9 3.47 6.14 8.31
N GLY A 10 3.34 5.80 9.59
CA GLY A 10 2.02 5.66 10.21
C GLY A 10 1.18 6.94 10.15
N ALA A 11 1.78 8.13 10.12
CA ALA A 11 1.03 9.38 9.98
C ALA A 11 0.36 9.56 8.61
N ASN A 12 0.64 8.68 7.63
CA ASN A 12 -0.07 8.64 6.36
C ASN A 12 -1.38 7.85 6.41
N GLU A 13 -1.61 7.04 7.45
CA GLU A 13 -2.84 6.27 7.59
C GLU A 13 -4.03 7.19 7.84
N VAL A 14 -5.16 6.88 7.17
CA VAL A 14 -6.41 7.62 7.32
C VAL A 14 -7.35 6.80 8.22
N PRO A 15 -7.72 7.32 9.42
CA PRO A 15 -8.64 6.63 10.31
C PRO A 15 -9.99 6.35 9.65
N VAL A 16 -10.57 5.19 9.97
CA VAL A 16 -11.94 4.83 9.59
C VAL A 16 -12.75 4.58 10.86
N GLU A 17 -13.98 5.09 10.91
CA GLU A 17 -14.86 4.89 12.06
C GLU A 17 -15.10 3.39 12.33
N GLY A 18 -14.89 2.95 13.57
CA GLY A 18 -14.99 1.54 13.97
C GLY A 18 -13.82 0.65 13.49
N GLY A 19 -12.83 1.21 12.80
CA GLY A 19 -11.61 0.51 12.38
C GLY A 19 -10.55 0.39 13.48
N PRO A 20 -9.46 -0.36 13.22
CA PRO A 20 -8.30 -0.41 14.11
C PRO A 20 -7.66 0.97 14.34
N ALA A 21 -6.87 1.07 15.41
CA ALA A 21 -6.03 2.25 15.62
C ALA A 21 -5.02 2.38 14.48
N VAL A 22 -4.80 3.62 14.05
CA VAL A 22 -3.84 4.00 13.01
C VAL A 22 -2.74 4.88 13.61
N GLY A 23 -1.68 5.14 12.84
CA GLY A 23 -0.64 6.10 13.23
C GLY A 23 0.52 5.47 13.99
N ASP A 24 1.01 4.31 13.52
CA ASP A 24 2.22 3.71 14.07
C ASP A 24 3.40 4.70 14.03
N LYS A 25 4.02 4.93 15.19
CA LYS A 25 4.94 6.07 15.40
C LYS A 25 6.32 5.82 14.85
N ASP A 26 6.76 4.56 14.85
CA ASP A 26 8.06 4.13 14.32
C ASP A 26 7.94 3.25 13.07
N GLY A 27 6.70 2.99 12.62
CA GLY A 27 6.42 2.29 11.37
C GLY A 27 6.81 3.12 10.13
N HIS A 28 7.66 2.54 9.28
CA HIS A 28 8.08 3.13 8.01
C HIS A 28 8.16 2.09 6.89
N ALA A 29 7.91 2.53 5.65
CA ALA A 29 8.10 1.71 4.47
C ALA A 29 8.54 2.50 3.23
N LEU A 30 9.20 1.80 2.31
CA LEU A 30 9.42 2.21 0.93
C LEU A 30 8.72 1.21 0.01
N ALA A 31 7.84 1.73 -0.85
CA ALA A 31 7.20 0.98 -1.92
C ALA A 31 7.76 1.41 -3.27
N LEU A 32 8.19 0.45 -4.07
CA LEU A 32 8.59 0.64 -5.46
C LEU A 32 7.63 -0.12 -6.37
N MET A 33 7.23 0.53 -7.46
CA MET A 33 6.33 -0.05 -8.43
C MET A 33 6.79 0.26 -9.85
N ARG A 34 6.64 -0.73 -10.72
CA ARG A 34 6.79 -0.61 -12.16
C ARG A 34 5.51 -1.06 -12.83
N ILE A 35 4.94 -0.19 -13.65
CA ILE A 35 3.77 -0.50 -14.48
C ILE A 35 4.21 -0.59 -15.94
N GLN A 36 3.93 -1.71 -16.60
CA GLN A 36 4.14 -1.91 -18.03
C GLN A 36 2.93 -2.62 -18.64
N GLY A 37 2.13 -1.90 -19.43
CA GLY A 37 0.90 -2.44 -19.98
C GLY A 37 -0.05 -2.82 -18.84
N ASN A 38 -0.46 -4.09 -18.79
CA ASN A 38 -1.27 -4.67 -17.73
C ASN A 38 -0.45 -5.36 -16.62
N GLU A 39 0.89 -5.30 -16.68
CA GLU A 39 1.76 -5.90 -15.66
C GLU A 39 2.18 -4.87 -14.61
N VAL A 40 2.11 -5.28 -13.34
CA VAL A 40 2.62 -4.53 -12.19
C VAL A 40 3.68 -5.36 -11.48
N SER A 41 4.93 -4.89 -11.50
CA SER A 41 6.00 -5.41 -10.65
C SER A 41 6.16 -4.51 -9.44
N TYR A 42 6.40 -5.09 -8.26
CA TYR A 42 6.49 -4.33 -7.01
C TYR A 42 7.58 -4.86 -6.08
N ALA A 43 8.05 -3.99 -5.20
CA ALA A 43 8.91 -4.34 -4.07
C ALA A 43 8.58 -3.45 -2.87
N PHE A 44 8.65 -4.03 -1.68
CA PHE A 44 8.47 -3.32 -0.42
C PHE A 44 9.66 -3.59 0.50
N THR A 45 10.04 -2.58 1.26
CA THR A 45 10.82 -2.75 2.49
C THR A 45 10.14 -1.95 3.59
N PHE A 46 10.14 -2.49 4.80
CA PHE A 46 9.46 -1.91 5.95
C PHE A 46 10.28 -2.17 7.22
N THR A 47 10.11 -1.28 8.20
CA THR A 47 10.82 -1.29 9.48
C THR A 47 9.92 -0.69 10.55
N GLY A 48 10.15 -1.07 11.81
CA GLY A 48 9.34 -0.60 12.94
C GLY A 48 7.90 -1.12 12.92
N VAL A 49 7.64 -2.18 12.16
CA VAL A 49 6.33 -2.85 12.12
C VAL A 49 6.54 -4.35 12.33
N GLN A 50 5.52 -5.04 12.85
CA GLN A 50 5.48 -6.50 12.83
C GLN A 50 5.39 -7.01 11.38
N THR A 51 5.62 -8.31 11.17
CA THR A 51 5.46 -8.95 9.86
C THR A 51 4.09 -8.57 9.25
N PRO A 52 4.06 -7.87 8.10
CA PRO A 52 2.81 -7.45 7.49
C PRO A 52 1.97 -8.65 7.09
N THR A 53 0.68 -8.62 7.46
CA THR A 53 -0.32 -9.63 7.04
C THR A 53 -1.12 -9.16 5.83
N LEU A 54 -1.10 -7.86 5.53
CA LEU A 54 -1.80 -7.21 4.42
C LEU A 54 -0.85 -6.29 3.66
N GLY A 55 -1.12 -6.10 2.37
CA GLY A 55 -0.43 -5.14 1.51
C GLY A 55 -1.32 -4.83 0.32
N HIS A 56 -1.60 -3.55 0.08
CA HIS A 56 -2.55 -3.15 -0.96
C HIS A 56 -2.24 -1.79 -1.59
N LEU A 57 -2.60 -1.64 -2.87
CA LEU A 57 -2.54 -0.38 -3.61
C LEU A 57 -3.94 0.22 -3.74
N HIS A 58 -4.10 1.45 -3.27
CA HIS A 58 -5.33 2.22 -3.43
C HIS A 58 -5.27 3.14 -4.65
N LYS A 59 -6.42 3.33 -5.30
CA LYS A 59 -6.65 4.43 -6.25
C LYS A 59 -7.62 5.43 -5.64
N GLY A 60 -7.13 6.61 -5.30
CA GLY A 60 -7.93 7.66 -4.68
C GLY A 60 -7.25 9.03 -4.75
N VAL A 61 -7.95 10.04 -4.24
CA VAL A 61 -7.38 11.39 -4.05
C VAL A 61 -6.56 11.44 -2.76
N LYS A 62 -5.63 12.39 -2.67
CA LYS A 62 -4.77 12.56 -1.48
C LYS A 62 -5.62 12.72 -0.21
N GLY A 63 -5.27 11.96 0.84
CA GLY A 63 -5.90 12.05 2.16
C GLY A 63 -7.22 11.29 2.31
N VAL A 64 -7.64 10.52 1.32
CA VAL A 64 -8.84 9.69 1.36
C VAL A 64 -8.49 8.24 1.04
N ASN A 65 -9.05 7.31 1.82
CA ASN A 65 -8.98 5.88 1.50
C ASN A 65 -9.78 5.60 0.22
N GLY A 66 -9.08 5.46 -0.92
CA GLY A 66 -9.69 5.09 -2.20
C GLY A 66 -9.99 3.59 -2.31
N ASP A 67 -10.46 3.14 -3.46
CA ASP A 67 -10.66 1.70 -3.71
C ASP A 67 -9.32 0.96 -3.71
N VAL A 68 -9.29 -0.24 -3.13
CA VAL A 68 -8.18 -1.19 -3.34
C VAL A 68 -8.24 -1.68 -4.79
N LYS A 69 -7.11 -1.57 -5.50
CA LYS A 69 -6.94 -2.08 -6.88
C LYS A 69 -6.00 -3.26 -6.97
N ILE A 70 -5.06 -3.39 -6.03
CA ILE A 70 -4.16 -4.54 -5.95
C ILE A 70 -4.06 -5.00 -4.50
N PRO A 71 -4.47 -6.24 -4.17
CA PRO A 71 -4.42 -6.80 -2.83
C PRO A 71 -3.23 -7.77 -2.68
N PHE A 72 -2.00 -7.26 -2.80
CA PHE A 72 -0.74 -7.98 -3.04
C PHE A 72 -0.56 -9.34 -2.33
N PHE A 73 -1.00 -9.49 -1.08
CA PHE A 73 -0.76 -10.69 -0.27
C PHE A 73 -1.98 -11.59 -0.08
N THR A 74 -3.18 -11.11 -0.41
CA THR A 74 -4.42 -11.78 -0.01
C THR A 74 -5.14 -12.46 -1.15
N GLU A 75 -5.04 -11.95 -2.38
CA GLU A 75 -5.82 -12.46 -3.50
C GLU A 75 -5.00 -12.43 -4.81
N LYS A 76 -5.26 -13.41 -5.68
CA LYS A 76 -4.77 -13.34 -7.06
C LYS A 76 -5.60 -12.29 -7.80
N LEU A 77 -4.94 -11.43 -8.57
CA LEU A 77 -5.65 -10.54 -9.49
C LEU A 77 -6.44 -11.35 -10.54
N GLU A 78 -7.61 -10.85 -10.90
CA GLU A 78 -8.33 -11.34 -12.08
C GLU A 78 -7.42 -11.21 -13.31
N ASP A 79 -7.52 -12.18 -14.22
CA ASP A 79 -6.79 -12.09 -15.47
C ASP A 79 -7.38 -10.91 -16.28
N GLY A 80 -6.51 -10.02 -16.76
CA GLY A 80 -6.89 -8.78 -17.47
C GLY A 80 -7.13 -8.96 -18.96
#